data_AF-A0A2D4PQD5-F1
#
_entry.id   AF-A0A2D4PQD5-F1
#
_cell.length_a   1.000
_cell.length_b   1.000
_cell.length_c   1.000
_cell.angle_alpha   90.00
_cell.angle_beta   90.00
_cell.angle_gamma   90.00
#
_symmetry.space_group_name_H-M   'P 1'
#
loop_
_entity.id
_entity.type
_entity.pdbx_description
1 polymer ?
#
loop_
_entity_poly.entity_id
_entity_poly.type
_entity_poly.pdbx_seq_one_letter_code
_entity_poly.pdbx_strand_id
1 'polypeptide(L)'
;ESWQPVNNGSATSEDLFWKLDALQMFILDLHWPEPEFAHHLEQRLKLMASDMIEACIKRTRTAFELKVQKTNKSTDLRIPSSVCTMFNVLVDAKKQTAKLCILNGGQEFANQWQQ
;
A
#
# COMPACT_ATOMS: atom_id res chain seq x y z
N GLU A 1 -10.70 4.52 13.90
CA GLU A 1 -10.90 4.97 12.51
C GLU A 1 -12.39 4.94 12.17
N SER A 2 -12.92 6.00 11.55
CA SER A 2 -14.35 6.17 11.25
C SER A 2 -14.80 5.53 9.93
N TRP A 3 -13.86 5.10 9.09
CA TRP A 3 -14.09 4.45 7.78
C TRP A 3 -15.00 5.24 6.83
N GLN A 4 -15.02 6.57 6.99
CA GLN A 4 -15.64 7.45 6.02
C GLN A 4 -14.81 7.42 4.73
N PRO A 5 -15.45 7.32 3.56
CA PRO A 5 -14.75 7.28 2.30
C PRO A 5 -13.98 8.59 2.09
N VAL A 6 -12.68 8.47 1.84
CA VAL A 6 -11.79 9.53 1.37
C VAL A 6 -11.13 8.99 0.12
N ASN A 7 -11.43 9.59 -1.04
CA ASN A 7 -11.06 9.07 -2.35
C ASN A 7 -11.39 7.57 -2.49
N ASN A 8 -10.36 6.72 -2.61
CA ASN A 8 -10.47 5.29 -2.83
C ASN A 8 -10.29 4.48 -1.53
N GLY A 9 -10.20 5.12 -0.37
CA GLY A 9 -9.95 4.46 0.90
C GLY A 9 -10.46 5.26 2.10
N SER A 10 -9.70 5.22 3.18
CA SER A 10 -9.93 6.02 4.37
C SER A 10 -8.87 7.11 4.49
N ALA A 11 -9.11 8.13 5.32
CA ALA A 11 -8.11 9.16 5.60
C ALA A 11 -6.75 8.57 5.99
N THR A 12 -6.72 7.49 6.78
CA THR A 12 -5.47 6.86 7.22
C THR A 12 -4.78 6.07 6.10
N SER A 13 -5.53 5.34 5.26
CA SER A 13 -4.92 4.56 4.19
C SER A 13 -4.40 5.46 3.07
N GLU A 14 -5.18 6.49 2.70
CA GLU A 14 -4.75 7.50 1.75
C GLU A 14 -3.49 8.19 2.29
N ASP A 15 -3.47 8.55 3.58
CA ASP A 15 -2.32 9.19 4.22
C ASP A 15 -1.04 8.35 4.11
N LEU A 16 -1.18 7.06 4.42
CA LEU A 16 -0.10 6.10 4.32
C LEU A 16 0.42 5.99 2.88
N PHE A 17 -0.46 5.79 1.91
CA PHE A 17 -0.06 5.51 0.54
C PHE A 17 0.57 6.73 -0.13
N TRP A 18 0.04 7.94 0.08
CA TRP A 18 0.69 9.13 -0.49
C TRP A 18 2.07 9.38 0.12
N LYS A 19 2.26 9.12 1.43
CA LYS A 19 3.57 9.29 2.08
C LYS A 19 4.60 8.31 1.52
N LEU A 20 4.20 7.07 1.30
CA LEU A 20 5.08 6.07 0.69
C LEU A 20 5.46 6.45 -0.74
N ASP A 21 4.49 6.91 -1.54
CA ASP A 21 4.72 7.36 -2.92
C ASP A 21 5.64 8.59 -2.97
N ALA A 22 5.36 9.60 -2.13
CA ALA A 22 6.19 10.80 -2.02
C ALA A 22 7.61 10.48 -1.57
N LEU A 23 7.79 9.56 -0.62
CA LEU A 23 9.11 9.14 -0.16
C LEU A 23 9.86 8.35 -1.25
N GLN A 24 9.17 7.49 -2.01
CA GLN A 24 9.77 6.79 -3.15
C GLN A 24 10.25 7.76 -4.22
N MET A 25 9.40 8.70 -4.62
CA MET A 25 9.76 9.75 -5.58
C MET A 25 10.94 10.57 -5.08
N PHE A 26 10.94 10.96 -3.81
CA PHE A 26 12.05 11.70 -3.20
C PHE A 26 13.37 10.94 -3.28
N ILE A 27 13.39 9.63 -3.02
CA ILE A 27 14.63 8.83 -3.11
C ILE A 27 15.11 8.67 -4.56
N LEU A 28 14.18 8.56 -5.52
CA LEU A 28 14.50 8.44 -6.95
C LEU A 28 15.03 9.74 -7.56
N ASP A 29 14.49 10.89 -7.14
CA ASP A 29 14.88 12.21 -7.66
C ASP A 29 16.22 12.71 -7.11
N LEU A 30 16.84 11.96 -6.19
CA LEU A 30 18.14 12.29 -5.63
C LEU A 30 19.27 11.84 -6.58
N HIS A 31 20.20 12.76 -6.82
CA HIS A 31 21.40 12.52 -7.61
C HIS A 31 22.48 11.87 -6.75
N TRP A 32 22.26 10.61 -6.38
CA TRP A 32 23.21 9.88 -5.51
C TRP A 32 24.58 9.76 -6.19
N PRO A 33 25.67 10.14 -5.52
CA PRO A 33 27.01 10.02 -6.08
C PRO A 33 27.45 8.56 -6.22
N GLU A 34 26.94 7.68 -5.37
CA GLU A 34 27.23 6.25 -5.33
C GLU A 34 25.95 5.45 -5.64
N PRO A 35 25.89 4.74 -6.79
CA PRO A 35 24.70 4.00 -7.19
C PRO A 35 24.37 2.84 -6.25
N GLU A 36 25.37 2.22 -5.60
CA GLU A 36 25.18 1.15 -4.62
C GLU A 36 24.41 1.67 -3.40
N PHE A 37 24.71 2.88 -2.93
CA PHE A 37 23.99 3.49 -1.82
C PHE A 37 22.53 3.74 -2.16
N ALA A 38 22.27 4.28 -3.36
CA ALA A 38 20.91 4.48 -3.86
C ALA A 38 20.11 3.16 -3.86
N HIS A 39 20.72 2.08 -4.37
CA HIS A 39 20.11 0.76 -4.37
C HIS A 39 19.85 0.22 -2.96
N HIS A 40 20.83 0.32 -2.06
CA HIS A 40 20.65 -0.10 -0.66
C HIS A 40 19.52 0.66 0.04
N LEU A 41 19.41 1.96 -0.20
CA LEU A 41 18.36 2.79 0.38
C LEU A 41 16.99 2.43 -0.20
N GLU A 42 16.91 2.20 -1.51
CA GLU A 42 15.71 1.73 -2.19
C GLU A 42 15.24 0.39 -1.61
N GLN A 43 16.13 -0.58 -1.40
CA GLN A 43 15.80 -1.88 -0.79
C GLN A 43 15.25 -1.72 0.64
N ARG A 44 15.87 -0.86 1.46
CA ARG A 44 15.38 -0.57 2.81
C ARG A 44 14.01 0.11 2.78
N LEU A 45 13.79 1.02 1.84
CA LEU A 45 12.49 1.67 1.64
C LEU A 45 11.42 0.66 1.22
N LYS A 46 11.73 -0.28 0.32
CA LYS A 46 10.82 -1.35 -0.09
C LYS A 46 10.39 -2.21 1.08
N LEU A 47 11.34 -2.64 1.92
CA LEU A 47 11.04 -3.41 3.13
C LEU A 47 10.14 -2.64 4.09
N MET A 48 10.49 -1.39 4.40
CA MET A 48 9.66 -0.53 5.24
C MET A 48 8.26 -0.32 4.67
N ALA A 49 8.15 -0.05 3.36
CA ALA A 49 6.87 0.14 2.68
C ALA A 49 6.02 -1.13 2.73
N SER A 50 6.62 -2.30 2.50
CA SER A 50 5.96 -3.61 2.60
C SER A 50 5.41 -3.83 4.01
N ASP A 51 6.22 -3.61 5.04
CA ASP A 51 5.80 -3.77 6.44
C ASP A 51 4.64 -2.83 6.81
N MET A 52 4.70 -1.57 6.35
CA MET A 52 3.65 -0.59 6.60
C MET A 52 2.34 -0.95 5.88
N ILE A 53 2.41 -1.43 4.63
CA ILE A 53 1.24 -1.90 3.88
C ILE A 53 0.66 -3.16 4.52
N GLU A 54 1.49 -4.11 4.95
CA GLU A 54 1.02 -5.30 5.65
C GLU A 54 0.31 -4.94 6.96
N ALA A 55 0.85 -4.00 7.72
CA ALA A 55 0.20 -3.49 8.92
C ALA A 55 -1.15 -2.81 8.60
N CYS A 56 -1.27 -2.10 7.48
CA CYS A 56 -2.54 -1.54 7.00
C CYS A 56 -3.56 -2.65 6.67
N ILE A 57 -3.14 -3.69 5.96
CA ILE A 57 -3.98 -4.84 5.60
C ILE A 57 -4.49 -5.54 6.87
N LYS A 58 -3.59 -5.84 7.83
CA LYS A 58 -3.95 -6.50 9.09
C LYS A 58 -4.99 -5.69 9.87
N ARG A 59 -4.77 -4.38 10.06
CA ARG A 59 -5.73 -3.49 10.73
C ARG A 59 -7.08 -3.43 10.03
N THR A 60 -7.07 -3.32 8.70
CA THR A 60 -8.30 -3.24 7.89
C THR A 60 -9.08 -4.54 7.96
N ARG A 61 -8.40 -5.69 7.87
CA ARG A 61 -9.03 -7.02 8.01
C ARG A 61 -9.72 -7.18 9.35
N THR A 62 -9.05 -6.87 10.46
CA THR A 62 -9.66 -6.95 11.80
C THR A 62 -10.89 -6.05 11.91
N ALA A 63 -10.82 -4.81 11.40
CA ALA A 63 -11.96 -3.91 11.42
C ALA A 63 -13.13 -4.40 10.55
N PHE A 64 -12.83 -4.99 9.39
CA PHE A 64 -13.81 -5.58 8.48
C PHE A 64 -14.55 -6.75 9.13
N GLU A 65 -13.82 -7.69 9.72
CA GLU A 65 -14.42 -8.86 10.40
C GLU A 65 -15.37 -8.41 11.53
N LEU A 66 -14.95 -7.43 12.34
CA LEU A 66 -15.78 -6.86 13.40
C LEU A 66 -17.04 -6.15 12.86
N LYS A 67 -16.93 -5.45 11.72
CA LYS A 67 -18.05 -4.73 11.13
C LYS A 67 -19.06 -5.69 10.50
N VAL A 68 -18.58 -6.70 9.76
CA VAL A 68 -19.41 -7.73 9.14
C VAL A 68 -20.18 -8.52 10.20
N GLN A 69 -19.55 -8.91 11.30
CA GLN A 69 -20.24 -9.59 12.41
C GLN A 69 -21.39 -8.76 13.00
N LYS A 70 -21.25 -7.43 13.06
CA LYS A 70 -22.32 -6.53 13.54
C LYS A 70 -23.43 -6.38 12.51
N THR A 71 -23.09 -6.28 11.22
CA THR A 71 -24.06 -6.16 10.13
C THR A 71 -24.89 -7.43 9.94
N ASN A 72 -24.32 -8.62 10.16
CA ASN A 72 -25.04 -9.91 10.05
C ASN A 72 -26.20 -10.08 11.06
N LYS A 73 -26.33 -9.18 12.05
CA LYS A 73 -27.46 -9.15 12.99
C LYS A 73 -28.63 -8.28 12.51
N SER A 74 -28.44 -7.55 11.42
CA SER A 74 -29.46 -6.72 10.80
C SER A 74 -30.13 -7.48 9.65
N THR A 75 -31.44 -7.28 9.48
CA THR A 75 -32.21 -7.80 8.34
C THR A 75 -32.13 -6.91 7.09
N ASP A 76 -31.43 -5.77 7.18
CA ASP A 76 -31.13 -4.93 6.02
C ASP A 76 -29.96 -5.58 5.26
N LEU A 77 -30.26 -6.28 4.17
CA LEU A 77 -29.29 -7.00 3.31
C LEU A 77 -28.34 -6.05 2.54
N ARG A 78 -28.25 -4.79 2.96
CA ARG A 78 -27.45 -3.75 2.33
C ARG A 78 -26.04 -3.73 2.90
N ILE A 79 -25.06 -3.68 2.01
CA ILE A 79 -23.65 -3.50 2.39
C ILE A 79 -23.44 -2.06 2.91
N PRO A 80 -22.95 -1.86 4.15
CA PRO A 80 -22.65 -0.52 4.67
C PRO A 80 -21.49 0.12 3.91
N SER A 81 -21.56 1.44 3.68
CA SER A 81 -20.50 2.20 3.00
C SER A 81 -19.12 1.97 3.65
N SER A 82 -19.03 1.90 4.98
CA SER A 82 -17.76 1.63 5.68
C SER A 82 -17.12 0.29 5.29
N VAL A 83 -17.93 -0.73 4.97
CA VAL A 83 -17.45 -2.04 4.53
C VAL A 83 -16.89 -1.95 3.11
N CYS A 84 -17.55 -1.20 2.22
CA CYS A 84 -17.02 -0.88 0.89
C CYS A 84 -15.68 -0.12 0.99
N THR A 85 -15.59 0.86 1.90
CA THR A 85 -14.34 1.61 2.14
C THR A 85 -13.21 0.67 2.55
N MET A 86 -13.44 -0.22 3.53
CA MET A 86 -12.44 -1.21 3.95
C MET A 86 -12.00 -2.12 2.79
N PHE A 87 -12.94 -2.55 1.94
CA PHE A 87 -12.62 -3.36 0.77
C PHE A 87 -11.75 -2.59 -0.22
N ASN A 88 -12.08 -1.33 -0.51
CA ASN A 88 -11.28 -0.51 -1.42
C ASN A 88 -9.86 -0.29 -0.88
N VAL A 89 -9.69 -0.11 0.44
CA VAL A 89 -8.36 -0.06 1.09
C VAL A 89 -7.56 -1.34 0.83
N LEU A 90 -8.17 -2.52 0.95
CA LEU A 90 -7.49 -3.80 0.67
C LEU A 90 -7.11 -3.96 -0.81
N VAL A 91 -8.00 -3.54 -1.71
CA VAL A 91 -7.72 -3.55 -3.16
C VAL A 91 -6.58 -2.61 -3.49
N ASP A 92 -6.55 -1.42 -2.89
CA ASP A 92 -5.48 -0.45 -3.14
C ASP A 92 -4.15 -0.89 -2.53
N ALA A 93 -4.16 -1.44 -1.30
CA ALA A 93 -2.98 -2.07 -0.70
C ALA A 93 -2.36 -3.12 -1.63
N LYS A 94 -3.18 -3.97 -2.26
CA LYS A 94 -2.71 -4.95 -3.25
C LYS A 94 -2.03 -4.28 -4.45
N LYS A 95 -2.55 -3.16 -4.96
CA LYS A 95 -1.92 -2.39 -6.03
C LYS A 95 -0.57 -1.82 -5.59
N GLN A 96 -0.50 -1.25 -4.39
CA GLN A 96 0.74 -0.70 -3.85
C GLN A 96 1.81 -1.79 -3.64
N THR A 97 1.43 -2.98 -3.15
CA THR A 97 2.35 -4.12 -3.06
C THR A 97 2.87 -4.55 -4.44
N ALA A 98 2.01 -4.59 -5.47
CA ALA A 98 2.46 -4.94 -6.82
C ALA A 98 3.47 -3.92 -7.38
N LYS A 99 3.29 -2.61 -7.13
CA LYS A 99 4.25 -1.57 -7.51
C LYS A 99 5.63 -1.80 -6.87
N LEU A 100 5.68 -2.19 -5.59
CA LEU A 100 6.92 -2.53 -4.90
C LEU A 100 7.66 -3.71 -5.56
N CYS A 101 6.94 -4.70 -6.11
CA CYS A 101 7.53 -5.85 -6.79
C CYS A 101 8.06 -5.54 -8.19
N ILE A 102 7.45 -4.62 -8.95
CA ILE A 102 7.92 -4.25 -10.30
C ILE A 102 9.31 -3.59 -10.24
N LEU A 103 9.60 -2.88 -9.17
CA LEU A 103 10.93 -2.31 -8.90
C LEU A 103 12.03 -3.35 -8.70
N ASN A 104 11.75 -4.66 -8.70
CA ASN A 104 12.76 -5.72 -8.77
C ASN A 104 13.19 -6.04 -10.22
N GLY A 105 12.29 -5.88 -11.20
CA GLY A 105 12.53 -6.27 -12.59
C GLY A 105 13.34 -5.26 -13.41
N GLY A 106 13.37 -3.99 -13.00
CA GLY A 106 14.11 -2.95 -13.73
C GLY A 106 15.63 -3.15 -13.74
N GLN A 107 16.16 -3.92 -12.80
CA GLN A 107 17.60 -4.14 -12.64
C GLN A 107 18.10 -5.42 -13.32
N GLU A 108 17.20 -6.38 -13.59
CA GLU A 108 17.55 -7.62 -14.30
C GLU A 108 17.51 -7.45 -15.83
N PHE A 109 16.63 -6.60 -16.37
CA PHE A 109 16.55 -6.37 -17.82
C PHE A 109 17.70 -5.51 -18.38
N ALA A 110 18.30 -4.62 -17.59
CA ALA A 110 19.43 -3.79 -18.05
C ALA A 110 20.72 -4.61 -18.24
N ASN A 111 20.94 -5.63 -17.40
CA ASN A 111 22.14 -6.46 -17.45
C ASN A 111 22.05 -7.60 -18.49
N GLN A 112 20.86 -7.87 -19.05
CA GLN A 112 20.68 -8.95 -20.03
C GLN A 112 20.86 -8.51 -21.48
N TRP A 113 20.96 -7.20 -21.76
CA TRP A 113 21.22 -6.64 -23.10
C TRP A 113 22.68 -6.18 -23.32
N GLN A 114 23.60 -6.55 -22.43
CA GLN A 114 25.04 -6.25 -22.55
C GLN A 114 25.92 -7.50 -22.80
N GLN A 115 25.37 -8.59 -23.32
CA GLN A 115 26.15 -9.71 -23.87
C GLN A 115 26.04 -9.78 -25.39
#